data_AF-A0A6V7CEE0-F1
#
_entry.id   AF-A0A6V7CEE0-F1
#
_cell.length_a   1.000
_cell.length_b   1.000
_cell.length_c   1.000
_cell.angle_alpha   90.00
_cell.angle_beta   90.00
_cell.angle_gamma   90.00
#
_symmetry.space_group_name_H-M   'P 1'
#
loop_
_entity.id
_entity.type
_entity.pdbx_description
1 polymer ?
#
loop_
_entity_poly.entity_id
_entity_poly.type
_entity_poly.pdbx_seq_one_letter_code
_entity_poly.pdbx_strand_id
1 'polypeptide(L)'
;MAKHHDNGQISFRIDAAAFPGDYGRMANDTNLLVASHVAVQNDLARIMGRYAIGELSEDMQPLPGEKAAFSDTMSQVKLNLSAMNHDIKHLAQSAANGDFTARGDVERFQFDFRIMVESLNHLMSTADGNLQSLSSLLQSIAAGDLTARMSGEFRGVFAQMRDDANATASQLAQIVGNIQQSAVSINSAASEIAAGNQDLSQRTEQQAANLEETAASMEELTSTVKQNAESAREANQLAIGAARVASQGGEVVGKVVQTMTGIEASSKKIADIISVIDGIAFQTNILALNAAVEAARAGEQGRGFAMVASEVRTLAQRSSGAAKEIKSLIDDSVQRVAEGSALVHSAGKTMGDVVASVQRVTDIMSEISAASQE
;
A
#
# COMPACT_ATOMS: atom_id res chain seq x y z
N MET A 1 43.07 -113.81 -22.88
CA MET A 1 41.93 -112.92 -22.55
C MET A 1 42.21 -112.10 -21.29
N ALA A 2 42.38 -112.71 -20.11
CA ALA A 2 42.64 -112.00 -18.85
C ALA A 2 43.70 -110.88 -18.96
N LYS A 3 44.93 -111.21 -19.39
CA LYS A 3 46.01 -110.21 -19.62
C LYS A 3 45.61 -109.02 -20.51
N HIS A 4 44.78 -109.24 -21.53
CA HIS A 4 44.33 -108.14 -22.40
C HIS A 4 43.34 -107.23 -21.66
N HIS A 5 42.41 -107.82 -20.90
CA HIS A 5 41.41 -107.08 -20.12
C HIS A 5 42.05 -106.33 -18.95
N ASP A 6 43.01 -106.93 -18.24
CA ASP A 6 43.78 -106.26 -17.17
C ASP A 6 44.57 -105.05 -17.70
N ASN A 7 45.03 -105.12 -18.95
CA ASN A 7 45.71 -104.01 -19.64
C ASN A 7 44.73 -102.98 -20.24
N GLY A 8 43.43 -103.05 -19.93
CA GLY A 8 42.40 -102.12 -20.40
C GLY A 8 41.84 -102.40 -21.80
N GLN A 9 42.24 -103.49 -22.46
CA GLN A 9 41.74 -103.88 -23.78
C GLN A 9 40.44 -104.68 -23.68
N ILE A 10 39.40 -104.05 -23.15
CA ILE A 10 38.11 -104.68 -22.83
C ILE A 10 37.33 -105.18 -24.07
N SER A 11 37.70 -104.76 -25.27
CA SER A 11 37.13 -105.24 -26.54
C SER A 11 37.69 -106.60 -27.00
N PHE A 12 38.78 -107.10 -26.40
CA PHE A 12 39.41 -108.37 -26.81
C PHE A 12 38.47 -109.58 -26.61
N ARG A 13 38.49 -110.52 -27.57
CA ARG A 13 37.71 -111.78 -27.55
C ARG A 13 38.62 -112.98 -27.87
N ILE A 14 38.32 -114.14 -27.29
CA ILE A 14 39.00 -115.41 -27.60
C ILE A 14 38.55 -115.87 -29.00
N ASP A 15 39.48 -116.34 -29.83
CA ASP A 15 39.11 -117.02 -31.07
C ASP A 15 38.51 -118.41 -30.74
N ALA A 16 37.18 -118.52 -30.78
CA ALA A 16 36.47 -119.74 -30.44
C ALA A 16 36.64 -120.85 -31.50
N ALA A 17 36.94 -120.50 -32.76
CA ALA A 17 37.11 -121.47 -33.85
C ALA A 17 38.43 -122.26 -33.71
N ALA A 18 39.40 -121.72 -32.97
CA ALA A 18 40.67 -122.39 -32.66
C ALA A 18 40.52 -123.56 -31.67
N PHE A 19 39.34 -123.77 -31.07
CA PHE A 19 39.10 -124.81 -30.07
C PHE A 19 37.89 -125.68 -30.46
N PRO A 20 38.08 -126.97 -30.83
CA PRO A 20 36.95 -127.85 -31.16
C PRO A 20 36.20 -128.34 -29.91
N GLY A 21 34.92 -128.68 -30.08
CA GLY A 21 34.09 -129.29 -29.03
C GLY A 21 33.77 -128.34 -27.87
N ASP A 22 33.77 -128.86 -26.65
CA ASP A 22 33.34 -128.10 -25.45
C ASP A 22 34.24 -126.91 -25.13
N TYR A 23 35.52 -126.95 -25.50
CA TYR A 23 36.45 -125.82 -25.32
C TYR A 23 36.10 -124.61 -26.18
N GLY A 24 35.63 -124.82 -27.42
CA GLY A 24 35.13 -123.75 -28.29
C GLY A 24 33.84 -123.14 -27.75
N ARG A 25 32.95 -123.98 -27.19
CA ARG A 25 31.74 -123.52 -26.52
C ARG A 25 32.07 -122.63 -25.31
N MET A 26 32.99 -123.07 -24.44
CA MET A 26 33.46 -122.26 -23.31
C MET A 26 34.08 -120.93 -23.75
N ALA A 27 34.88 -120.91 -24.82
CA ALA A 27 35.45 -119.67 -25.35
C ALA A 27 34.37 -118.70 -25.84
N ASN A 28 33.34 -119.21 -26.52
CA ASN A 28 32.20 -118.41 -26.98
C ASN A 28 31.36 -117.90 -25.81
N ASP A 29 31.05 -118.74 -24.82
CA ASP A 29 30.29 -118.37 -23.63
C ASP A 29 31.04 -117.31 -22.81
N THR A 30 32.37 -117.44 -22.70
CA THR A 30 33.24 -116.43 -22.06
C THR A 30 33.21 -115.10 -22.83
N ASN A 31 33.26 -115.14 -24.17
CA ASN A 31 33.16 -113.94 -25.00
C ASN A 31 31.80 -113.24 -24.85
N LEU A 32 30.70 -114.00 -24.81
CA LEU A 32 29.35 -113.47 -24.60
C LEU A 32 29.20 -112.84 -23.22
N LEU A 33 29.71 -113.52 -22.18
CA LEU A 33 29.73 -113.00 -20.82
C LEU A 33 30.46 -111.65 -20.76
N VAL A 34 31.67 -111.58 -21.32
CA VAL A 34 32.46 -110.34 -21.34
C VAL A 34 31.78 -109.25 -22.17
N ALA A 35 31.24 -109.58 -23.34
CA ALA A 35 30.52 -108.61 -24.17
C ALA A 35 29.33 -107.98 -23.43
N SER A 36 28.57 -108.77 -22.67
CA SER A 36 27.47 -108.29 -21.83
C SER A 36 27.92 -107.30 -20.74
N HIS A 37 29.10 -107.49 -20.14
CA HIS A 37 29.62 -106.57 -19.12
C HIS A 37 30.16 -105.27 -19.71
N VAL A 38 30.89 -105.36 -20.84
CA VAL A 38 31.43 -104.18 -21.54
C VAL A 38 30.31 -103.29 -22.09
N ALA A 39 29.21 -103.87 -22.58
CA ALA A 39 28.06 -103.10 -23.05
C ALA A 39 27.51 -102.19 -21.92
N VAL A 40 27.32 -102.74 -20.72
CA VAL A 40 26.85 -101.97 -19.55
C VAL A 40 27.84 -100.85 -19.17
N GLN A 41 29.14 -101.13 -19.19
CA GLN A 41 30.17 -100.12 -18.89
C GLN A 41 30.16 -98.97 -19.92
N ASN A 42 30.01 -99.28 -21.21
CA ASN A 42 29.93 -98.27 -22.26
C ASN A 42 28.66 -97.41 -22.13
N ASP A 43 27.52 -98.02 -21.80
CA ASP A 43 26.27 -97.27 -21.57
C ASP A 43 26.37 -96.38 -20.33
N LEU A 44 26.97 -96.88 -19.24
CA LEU A 44 27.24 -96.06 -18.05
C LEU A 44 28.11 -94.86 -18.39
N ALA A 45 29.25 -95.06 -19.07
CA ALA A 45 30.14 -93.97 -19.44
C ALA A 45 29.46 -92.93 -20.33
N ARG A 46 28.65 -93.39 -21.29
CA ARG A 46 27.89 -92.53 -22.20
C ARG A 46 26.85 -91.69 -21.47
N ILE A 47 26.02 -92.30 -20.61
CA ILE A 47 24.97 -91.59 -19.87
C ILE A 47 25.59 -90.67 -18.81
N MET A 48 26.59 -91.14 -18.06
CA MET A 48 27.34 -90.30 -17.09
C MET A 48 27.95 -89.07 -17.77
N GLY A 49 28.51 -89.24 -18.98
CA GLY A 49 29.06 -88.13 -19.77
C GLY A 49 28.02 -87.06 -20.11
N ARG A 50 26.77 -87.46 -20.44
CA ARG A 50 25.66 -86.52 -20.69
C ARG A 50 25.22 -85.83 -19.41
N TYR A 51 25.08 -86.57 -18.32
CA TYR A 51 24.69 -85.99 -17.02
C TYR A 51 25.72 -84.97 -16.52
N ALA A 52 27.02 -85.23 -16.73
CA ALA A 52 28.10 -84.34 -16.30
C ALA A 52 28.05 -82.94 -16.95
N ILE A 53 27.47 -82.81 -18.14
CA ILE A 53 27.27 -81.52 -18.83
C ILE A 53 25.85 -80.95 -18.63
N GLY A 54 25.04 -81.56 -17.75
CA GLY A 54 23.68 -81.11 -17.43
C GLY A 54 22.60 -81.61 -18.38
N GLU A 55 22.90 -82.53 -19.30
CA GLU A 55 21.92 -83.11 -20.21
C GLU A 55 21.27 -84.36 -19.57
N LEU A 56 20.16 -84.16 -18.88
CA LEU A 56 19.45 -85.18 -18.10
C LEU A 56 18.23 -85.76 -18.84
N SER A 57 18.19 -85.70 -20.17
CA SER A 57 17.02 -86.11 -20.95
C SER A 57 16.88 -87.63 -21.07
N GLU A 58 17.99 -88.35 -21.16
CA GLU A 58 18.02 -89.80 -21.31
C GLU A 58 17.94 -90.53 -19.96
N ASP A 59 17.33 -91.72 -19.95
CA ASP A 59 17.26 -92.62 -18.80
C ASP A 59 18.10 -93.87 -19.06
N MET A 60 18.72 -94.41 -18.00
CA MET A 60 19.37 -95.71 -18.08
C MET A 60 18.32 -96.81 -18.10
N GLN A 61 18.43 -97.72 -19.06
CA GLN A 61 17.53 -98.88 -19.11
C GLN A 61 17.71 -99.75 -17.85
N PRO A 62 16.62 -100.25 -17.23
CA PRO A 62 16.71 -101.13 -16.07
C PRO A 62 17.48 -102.41 -16.36
N LEU A 63 18.48 -102.72 -15.55
CA LEU A 63 19.27 -103.95 -15.67
C LEU A 63 18.76 -105.03 -14.70
N PRO A 64 18.78 -106.32 -15.07
CA PRO A 64 18.30 -107.39 -14.20
C PRO A 64 19.33 -107.81 -13.14
N GLY A 65 18.85 -108.40 -12.04
CA GLY A 65 19.68 -109.01 -11.01
C GLY A 65 20.61 -108.01 -10.31
N GLU A 66 21.83 -108.44 -9.97
CA GLU A 66 22.81 -107.57 -9.28
C GLU A 66 23.22 -106.33 -10.11
N LYS A 67 23.06 -106.39 -11.45
CA LYS A 67 23.34 -105.24 -12.32
C LYS A 67 22.33 -104.10 -12.13
N ALA A 68 21.17 -104.36 -11.53
CA ALA A 68 20.16 -103.33 -11.21
C ALA A 68 20.73 -102.17 -10.39
N ALA A 69 21.72 -102.45 -9.53
CA ALA A 69 22.38 -101.44 -8.72
C ALA A 69 22.96 -100.28 -9.57
N PHE A 70 23.43 -100.55 -10.79
CA PHE A 70 23.93 -99.52 -11.70
C PHE A 70 22.80 -98.63 -12.24
N SER A 71 21.70 -99.22 -12.71
CA SER A 71 20.53 -98.47 -13.19
C SER A 71 19.86 -97.67 -12.08
N ASP A 72 19.78 -98.23 -10.88
CA ASP A 72 19.21 -97.58 -9.70
C ASP A 72 20.08 -96.39 -9.26
N THR A 73 21.40 -96.58 -9.21
CA THR A 73 22.35 -95.50 -8.89
C THR A 73 22.27 -94.36 -9.92
N MET A 74 22.27 -94.69 -11.22
CA MET A 74 22.15 -93.67 -12.27
C MET A 74 20.81 -92.93 -12.24
N SER A 75 19.73 -93.63 -11.92
CA SER A 75 18.40 -93.03 -11.73
C SER A 75 18.41 -92.06 -10.55
N GLN A 76 19.01 -92.45 -9.42
CA GLN A 76 19.13 -91.58 -8.25
C GLN A 76 20.00 -90.34 -8.52
N VAL A 77 21.11 -90.49 -9.26
CA VAL A 77 21.95 -89.37 -9.69
C VAL A 77 21.14 -88.39 -10.55
N LYS A 78 20.40 -88.89 -11.55
CA LYS A 78 19.53 -88.05 -12.39
C LYS A 78 18.50 -87.31 -11.55
N LEU A 79 17.79 -88.02 -10.66
CA LEU A 79 16.76 -87.42 -9.79
C LEU A 79 17.33 -86.28 -8.94
N ASN A 80 18.50 -86.48 -8.34
CA ASN A 80 19.16 -85.46 -7.51
C ASN A 80 19.60 -84.24 -8.34
N LEU A 81 20.23 -84.46 -9.50
CA LEU A 81 20.66 -83.37 -10.39
C LEU A 81 19.46 -82.60 -10.99
N SER A 82 18.39 -83.30 -11.37
CA SER A 82 17.15 -82.68 -11.86
C SER A 82 16.46 -81.85 -10.77
N ALA A 83 16.42 -82.36 -9.54
CA ALA A 83 15.90 -81.63 -8.39
C ALA A 83 16.68 -80.34 -8.12
N MET A 84 18.01 -80.42 -8.09
CA MET A 84 18.88 -79.25 -7.89
C MET A 84 18.65 -78.19 -8.97
N ASN A 85 18.61 -78.62 -10.24
CA ASN A 85 18.34 -77.73 -11.37
C ASN A 85 16.96 -77.08 -11.29
N HIS A 86 15.96 -77.81 -10.79
CA HIS A 86 14.62 -77.26 -10.59
C HIS A 86 14.64 -76.16 -9.53
N ASP A 87 15.23 -76.40 -8.36
CA ASP A 87 15.29 -75.41 -7.26
C ASP A 87 16.06 -74.16 -7.67
N ILE A 88 17.22 -74.31 -8.33
CA ILE A 88 18.00 -73.17 -8.85
C ILE A 88 17.17 -72.34 -9.84
N LYS A 89 16.50 -72.99 -10.80
CA LYS A 89 15.66 -72.29 -11.78
C LYS A 89 14.48 -71.60 -11.13
N HIS A 90 13.83 -72.26 -10.18
CA HIS A 90 12.69 -71.69 -9.45
C HIS A 90 13.09 -70.43 -8.68
N LEU A 91 14.19 -70.49 -7.90
CA LEU A 91 14.66 -69.33 -7.14
C LEU A 91 15.15 -68.20 -8.04
N ALA A 92 15.89 -68.51 -9.10
CA ALA A 92 16.34 -67.52 -10.07
C ALA A 92 15.15 -66.81 -10.76
N GLN A 93 14.13 -67.55 -11.15
CA GLN A 93 12.93 -66.98 -11.76
C GLN A 93 12.12 -66.15 -10.76
N SER A 94 12.02 -66.59 -9.51
CA SER A 94 11.34 -65.83 -8.45
C SER A 94 12.04 -64.50 -8.21
N ALA A 95 13.37 -64.51 -8.05
CA ALA A 95 14.18 -63.30 -7.92
C ALA A 95 14.06 -62.36 -9.14
N ALA A 96 14.08 -62.91 -10.36
CA ALA A 96 13.90 -62.14 -11.60
C ALA A 96 12.51 -61.46 -11.67
N ASN A 97 11.50 -62.08 -11.08
CA ASN A 97 10.15 -61.53 -10.95
C ASN A 97 9.99 -60.61 -9.72
N GLY A 98 11.05 -60.39 -8.94
CA GLY A 98 11.04 -59.56 -7.73
C GLY A 98 10.52 -60.26 -6.47
N ASP A 99 10.23 -61.57 -6.53
CA ASP A 99 9.88 -62.36 -5.36
C ASP A 99 11.13 -62.94 -4.69
N PHE A 100 11.59 -62.25 -3.65
CA PHE A 100 12.70 -62.70 -2.81
C PHE A 100 12.27 -63.51 -1.59
N THR A 101 10.97 -63.83 -1.46
CA THR A 101 10.44 -64.64 -0.35
C THR A 101 10.55 -66.14 -0.60
N ALA A 102 10.67 -66.56 -1.87
CA ALA A 102 10.84 -67.95 -2.28
C ALA A 102 12.08 -68.62 -1.66
N ARG A 103 11.96 -69.90 -1.27
CA ARG A 103 13.05 -70.69 -0.66
C ARG A 103 13.13 -72.08 -1.31
N GLY A 104 14.36 -72.58 -1.49
CA GLY A 104 14.63 -73.94 -1.92
C GLY A 104 14.57 -74.93 -0.75
N ASP A 105 14.38 -76.21 -1.06
CA ASP A 105 14.21 -77.26 -0.06
C ASP A 105 15.57 -77.80 0.39
N VAL A 106 16.02 -77.32 1.55
CA VAL A 106 17.32 -77.67 2.13
C VAL A 106 17.38 -79.14 2.57
N GLU A 107 16.27 -79.69 3.08
CA GLU A 107 16.25 -81.03 3.69
C GLU A 107 16.37 -82.14 2.64
N ARG A 108 15.99 -81.82 1.39
CA ARG A 108 16.09 -82.73 0.25
C ARG A 108 17.53 -83.07 -0.15
N PHE A 109 18.49 -82.20 0.17
CA PHE A 109 19.87 -82.34 -0.27
C PHE A 109 20.83 -82.64 0.89
N GLN A 110 21.98 -83.22 0.55
CA GLN A 110 23.05 -83.52 1.50
C GLN A 110 24.37 -82.92 1.01
N PHE A 111 25.30 -82.69 1.94
CA PHE A 111 26.65 -82.18 1.66
C PHE A 111 26.63 -80.88 0.82
N ASP A 112 27.38 -80.80 -0.27
CA ASP A 112 27.58 -79.55 -1.02
C ASP A 112 26.30 -79.02 -1.68
N PHE A 113 25.39 -79.89 -2.13
CA PHE A 113 24.11 -79.46 -2.68
C PHE A 113 23.25 -78.77 -1.62
N ARG A 114 23.30 -79.26 -0.38
CA ARG A 114 22.62 -78.61 0.74
C ARG A 114 23.20 -77.22 1.02
N ILE A 115 24.52 -77.11 1.10
CA ILE A 115 25.22 -75.83 1.32
C ILE A 115 24.87 -74.82 0.22
N MET A 116 24.75 -75.27 -1.03
CA MET A 116 24.38 -74.41 -2.14
C MET A 116 22.95 -73.87 -2.00
N VAL A 117 21.97 -74.71 -1.66
CA VAL A 117 20.59 -74.26 -1.41
C VAL A 117 20.50 -73.33 -0.20
N GLU A 118 21.20 -73.65 0.90
CA GLU A 118 21.29 -72.77 2.09
C GLU A 118 21.87 -71.39 1.72
N SER A 119 22.91 -71.37 0.88
CA SER A 119 23.54 -70.13 0.41
C SER A 119 22.60 -69.31 -0.48
N LEU A 120 21.85 -69.96 -1.40
CA LEU A 120 20.84 -69.29 -2.21
C LEU A 120 19.72 -68.71 -1.35
N ASN A 121 19.22 -69.48 -0.37
CA ASN A 121 18.21 -69.02 0.57
C ASN A 121 18.69 -67.82 1.39
N HIS A 122 19.96 -67.80 1.81
CA HIS A 122 20.56 -66.68 2.53
C HIS A 122 20.66 -65.42 1.66
N LEU A 123 21.06 -65.56 0.39
CA LEU A 123 21.06 -64.44 -0.57
C LEU A 123 19.65 -63.87 -0.78
N MET A 124 18.65 -64.74 -0.98
CA MET A 124 17.25 -64.34 -1.13
C MET A 124 16.75 -63.60 0.11
N SER A 125 17.02 -64.11 1.32
CA SER A 125 16.61 -63.48 2.57
C SER A 125 17.26 -62.11 2.80
N THR A 126 18.53 -61.96 2.41
CA THR A 126 19.25 -60.68 2.55
C THR A 126 18.69 -59.64 1.60
N ALA A 127 18.41 -60.02 0.35
CA ALA A 127 17.80 -59.13 -0.63
C ALA A 127 16.38 -58.70 -0.20
N ASP A 128 15.54 -59.64 0.25
CA ASP A 128 14.18 -59.38 0.70
C ASP A 128 14.12 -58.36 1.84
N GLY A 129 14.88 -58.59 2.92
CA GLY A 129 14.88 -57.68 4.09
C GLY A 129 15.39 -56.27 3.76
N ASN A 130 16.40 -56.15 2.89
CA ASN A 130 16.92 -54.85 2.47
C ASN A 130 15.93 -54.08 1.60
N LEU A 131 15.28 -54.75 0.65
CA LEU A 131 14.27 -54.14 -0.22
C LEU A 131 13.01 -53.75 0.55
N GLN A 132 12.57 -54.57 1.52
CA GLN A 132 11.47 -54.22 2.42
C GLN A 132 11.79 -52.99 3.27
N SER A 133 13.02 -52.89 3.78
CA SER A 133 13.46 -51.72 4.56
C SER A 133 13.42 -50.43 3.74
N LEU A 134 13.87 -50.49 2.47
CA LEU A 134 13.76 -49.36 1.55
C LEU A 134 12.30 -49.01 1.24
N SER A 135 11.48 -50.03 0.94
CA SER A 135 10.06 -49.84 0.64
C SER A 135 9.32 -49.15 1.78
N SER A 136 9.56 -49.59 3.02
CA SER A 136 8.99 -48.99 4.23
C SER A 136 9.38 -47.52 4.40
N LEU A 137 10.67 -47.19 4.20
CA LEU A 137 11.12 -45.79 4.24
C LEU A 137 10.41 -44.94 3.18
N LEU A 138 10.33 -45.42 1.93
CA LEU A 138 9.67 -44.69 0.86
C LEU A 138 8.16 -44.51 1.13
N GLN A 139 7.50 -45.49 1.75
CA GLN A 139 6.11 -45.37 2.20
C GLN A 139 5.96 -44.31 3.29
N SER A 140 6.85 -44.25 4.28
CA SER A 140 6.85 -43.19 5.30
C SER A 140 7.03 -41.81 4.67
N ILE A 141 7.99 -41.65 3.75
CA ILE A 141 8.22 -40.39 3.02
C ILE A 141 6.97 -39.99 2.23
N ALA A 142 6.34 -40.94 1.53
CA ALA A 142 5.11 -40.69 0.78
C ALA A 142 3.92 -40.30 1.68
N ALA A 143 3.87 -40.83 2.91
CA ALA A 143 2.90 -40.44 3.92
C ALA A 143 3.23 -39.08 4.61
N GLY A 144 4.35 -38.44 4.25
CA GLY A 144 4.80 -37.17 4.81
C GLY A 144 5.66 -37.29 6.08
N ASP A 145 5.97 -38.50 6.52
CA ASP A 145 6.91 -38.73 7.62
C ASP A 145 8.36 -38.71 7.10
N LEU A 146 8.97 -37.53 7.20
CA LEU A 146 10.38 -37.30 6.84
C LEU A 146 11.34 -37.57 8.01
N THR A 147 10.86 -38.14 9.12
CA THR A 147 11.68 -38.54 10.28
C THR A 147 12.12 -40.01 10.20
N ALA A 148 11.40 -40.83 9.44
CA ALA A 148 11.75 -42.23 9.20
C ALA A 148 13.16 -42.37 8.59
N ARG A 149 13.90 -43.39 9.02
CA ARG A 149 15.25 -43.71 8.54
C ARG A 149 15.40 -45.21 8.38
N MET A 150 16.16 -45.63 7.38
CA MET A 150 16.64 -47.00 7.28
C MET A 150 17.79 -47.19 8.27
N SER A 151 17.63 -48.10 9.22
CA SER A 151 18.62 -48.45 10.25
C SER A 151 19.02 -49.92 10.17
N GLY A 152 20.24 -50.25 10.61
CA GLY A 152 20.79 -51.61 10.54
C GLY A 152 22.14 -51.69 9.83
N GLU A 153 22.74 -52.88 9.89
CA GLU A 153 23.98 -53.21 9.21
C GLU A 153 23.72 -53.72 7.79
N PHE A 154 23.99 -52.86 6.81
CA PHE A 154 23.94 -53.20 5.40
C PHE A 154 25.37 -53.27 4.86
N ARG A 155 25.58 -54.00 3.76
CA ARG A 155 26.90 -54.14 3.12
C ARG A 155 26.82 -53.89 1.63
N GLY A 156 27.93 -53.41 1.05
CA GLY A 156 28.03 -53.14 -0.39
C GLY A 156 26.94 -52.19 -0.88
N VAL A 157 26.28 -52.55 -1.98
CA VAL A 157 25.25 -51.71 -2.62
C VAL A 157 24.06 -51.40 -1.70
N PHE A 158 23.73 -52.30 -0.76
CA PHE A 158 22.63 -52.06 0.17
C PHE A 158 22.98 -51.01 1.24
N ALA A 159 24.26 -50.88 1.61
CA ALA A 159 24.71 -49.81 2.49
C ALA A 159 24.63 -48.45 1.81
N GLN A 160 25.07 -48.37 0.56
CA GLN A 160 24.94 -47.16 -0.24
C GLN A 160 23.47 -46.75 -0.42
N MET A 161 22.59 -47.71 -0.73
CA MET A 161 21.15 -47.49 -0.86
C MET A 161 20.53 -46.93 0.44
N ARG A 162 20.90 -47.46 1.61
CA ARG A 162 20.49 -46.91 2.92
C ARG A 162 20.94 -45.45 3.05
N ASP A 163 22.22 -45.18 2.77
CA ASP A 163 22.81 -43.86 2.97
C ASP A 163 22.17 -42.81 2.04
N ASP A 164 21.96 -43.16 0.77
CA ASP A 164 21.31 -42.29 -0.21
C ASP A 164 19.83 -42.03 0.15
N ALA A 165 19.11 -43.06 0.60
CA ALA A 165 17.71 -42.91 1.00
C ALA A 165 17.56 -42.04 2.27
N ASN A 166 18.44 -42.23 3.26
CA ASN A 166 18.49 -41.41 4.47
C ASN A 166 18.91 -39.96 4.18
N ALA A 167 19.84 -39.75 3.25
CA ALA A 167 20.24 -38.42 2.79
C ALA A 167 19.07 -37.71 2.10
N THR A 168 18.33 -38.43 1.23
CA THR A 168 17.13 -37.91 0.55
C THR A 168 16.05 -37.50 1.56
N ALA A 169 15.75 -38.36 2.55
CA ALA A 169 14.80 -38.05 3.61
C ALA A 169 15.21 -36.78 4.40
N SER A 170 16.50 -36.66 4.70
CA SER A 170 17.04 -35.50 5.45
C SER A 170 16.98 -34.20 4.63
N GLN A 171 17.30 -34.27 3.34
CA GLN A 171 17.21 -33.11 2.45
C GLN A 171 15.77 -32.62 2.29
N LEU A 172 14.82 -33.55 2.12
CA LEU A 172 13.40 -33.21 2.06
C LEU A 172 12.93 -32.60 3.38
N ALA A 173 13.32 -33.16 4.53
CA ALA A 173 12.98 -32.62 5.85
C ALA A 173 13.46 -31.16 6.00
N GLN A 174 14.70 -30.89 5.57
CA GLN A 174 15.25 -29.54 5.61
C GLN A 174 14.49 -28.56 4.71
N ILE A 175 14.14 -28.97 3.48
CA ILE A 175 13.37 -28.14 2.55
C ILE A 175 12.00 -27.82 3.15
N VAL A 176 11.29 -28.81 3.67
CA VAL A 176 9.97 -28.62 4.29
C VAL A 176 10.07 -27.73 5.54
N GLY A 177 11.09 -27.91 6.37
CA GLY A 177 11.35 -27.04 7.53
C GLY A 177 11.59 -25.59 7.13
N ASN A 178 12.37 -25.34 6.08
CA ASN A 178 12.59 -24.00 5.56
C ASN A 178 11.28 -23.38 5.03
N ILE A 179 10.45 -24.15 4.30
CA ILE A 179 9.14 -23.69 3.81
C ILE A 179 8.22 -23.33 4.99
N GLN A 180 8.17 -24.17 6.02
CA GLN A 180 7.36 -23.91 7.22
C GLN A 180 7.81 -22.62 7.91
N GLN A 181 9.13 -22.41 8.06
CA GLN A 181 9.67 -21.19 8.64
C GLN A 181 9.31 -19.95 7.81
N SER A 182 9.42 -20.03 6.49
CA SER A 182 9.00 -18.94 5.60
C SER A 182 7.51 -18.64 5.70
N ALA A 183 6.66 -19.67 5.80
CA ALA A 183 5.22 -19.49 5.97
C ALA A 183 4.87 -18.77 7.28
N VAL A 184 5.54 -19.11 8.38
CA VAL A 184 5.40 -18.40 9.67
C VAL A 184 5.81 -16.93 9.52
N SER A 185 6.96 -16.64 8.89
CA SER A 185 7.40 -15.27 8.64
C SER A 185 6.43 -14.47 7.77
N ILE A 186 5.87 -15.07 6.71
CA ILE A 186 4.86 -14.44 5.86
C ILE A 186 3.59 -14.14 6.66
N ASN A 187 3.13 -15.08 7.49
CA ASN A 187 1.93 -14.87 8.30
C ASN A 187 2.10 -13.72 9.32
N SER A 188 3.28 -13.63 9.95
CA SER A 188 3.61 -12.50 10.83
C SER A 188 3.62 -11.17 10.07
N ALA A 189 4.30 -11.10 8.93
CA ALA A 189 4.35 -9.90 8.10
C ALA A 189 2.95 -9.47 7.60
N ALA A 190 2.11 -10.43 7.21
CA ALA A 190 0.73 -10.17 6.81
C ALA A 190 -0.11 -9.59 7.97
N SER A 191 0.11 -10.09 9.19
CA SER A 191 -0.56 -9.58 10.39
C SER A 191 -0.12 -8.14 10.73
N GLU A 192 1.18 -7.83 10.59
CA GLU A 192 1.70 -6.46 10.75
C GLU A 192 1.14 -5.51 9.69
N ILE A 193 1.05 -5.93 8.42
CA ILE A 193 0.43 -5.15 7.35
C ILE A 193 -1.05 -4.89 7.66
N ALA A 194 -1.79 -5.90 8.12
CA ALA A 194 -3.20 -5.75 8.46
C ALA A 194 -3.40 -4.72 9.58
N ALA A 195 -2.59 -4.78 10.64
CA ALA A 195 -2.62 -3.81 11.73
C ALA A 195 -2.24 -2.40 11.24
N GLY A 196 -1.20 -2.27 10.42
CA GLY A 196 -0.80 -0.99 9.83
C GLY A 196 -1.86 -0.40 8.91
N ASN A 197 -2.58 -1.23 8.15
CA ASN A 197 -3.66 -0.79 7.28
C ASN A 197 -4.89 -0.33 8.08
N GLN A 198 -5.15 -0.94 9.24
CA GLN A 198 -6.20 -0.50 10.15
C GLN A 198 -5.88 0.87 10.77
N ASP A 199 -4.63 1.09 11.21
CA ASP A 199 -4.16 2.41 11.68
C ASP A 199 -4.28 3.47 10.57
N LEU A 200 -3.84 3.12 9.35
CA LEU A 200 -3.94 4.01 8.20
C LEU A 200 -5.41 4.38 7.90
N SER A 201 -6.32 3.40 7.91
CA SER A 201 -7.75 3.64 7.71
C SER A 201 -8.30 4.62 8.75
N GLN A 202 -8.00 4.42 10.04
CA GLN A 202 -8.44 5.33 11.10
C GLN A 202 -7.90 6.75 10.91
N ARG A 203 -6.62 6.88 10.52
CA ARG A 203 -6.01 8.18 10.24
C ARG A 203 -6.62 8.86 9.01
N THR A 204 -6.95 8.10 7.98
CA THR A 204 -7.64 8.61 6.79
C THR A 204 -9.06 9.08 7.13
N GLU A 205 -9.80 8.34 7.95
CA GLU A 205 -11.11 8.75 8.47
C GLU A 205 -11.02 10.05 9.29
N GLN A 206 -10.05 10.15 10.20
CA GLN A 206 -9.81 11.37 10.97
C GLN A 206 -9.42 12.56 10.07
N GLN A 207 -8.61 12.32 9.05
CA GLN A 207 -8.22 13.35 8.09
C GLN A 207 -9.41 13.82 7.26
N ALA A 208 -10.31 12.91 6.86
CA ALA A 208 -11.55 13.26 6.18
C ALA A 208 -12.44 14.14 7.08
N ALA A 209 -12.60 13.79 8.36
CA ALA A 209 -13.35 14.60 9.31
C ALA A 209 -12.75 16.02 9.48
N ASN A 210 -11.42 16.13 9.59
CA ASN A 210 -10.74 17.43 9.67
C ASN A 210 -10.92 18.26 8.38
N LEU A 211 -10.97 17.61 7.21
CA LEU A 211 -11.25 18.27 5.94
C LEU A 211 -12.70 18.74 5.84
N GLU A 212 -13.66 17.98 6.37
CA GLU A 212 -15.06 18.42 6.48
C GLU A 212 -15.18 19.66 7.39
N GLU A 213 -14.50 19.67 8.54
CA GLU A 213 -14.47 20.84 9.43
C GLU A 213 -13.82 22.06 8.76
N THR A 214 -12.74 21.83 8.01
CA THR A 214 -12.07 22.89 7.22
C THR A 214 -13.00 23.42 6.13
N ALA A 215 -13.72 22.55 5.42
CA ALA A 215 -14.68 22.94 4.39
C ALA A 215 -15.83 23.76 4.98
N ALA A 216 -16.40 23.33 6.11
CA ALA A 216 -17.44 24.08 6.82
C ALA A 216 -16.94 25.46 7.29
N SER A 217 -15.72 25.52 7.82
CA SER A 217 -15.08 26.80 8.20
C SER A 217 -14.86 27.71 6.99
N MET A 218 -14.49 27.14 5.84
CA MET A 218 -14.35 27.89 4.58
C MET A 218 -15.70 28.39 4.05
N GLU A 219 -16.79 27.64 4.20
CA GLU A 219 -18.14 28.12 3.88
C GLU A 219 -18.56 29.29 4.77
N GLU A 220 -18.31 29.21 6.09
CA GLU A 220 -18.59 30.29 7.03
C GLU A 220 -17.76 31.55 6.72
N LEU A 221 -16.47 31.38 6.45
CA LEU A 221 -15.58 32.47 6.03
C LEU A 221 -16.07 33.09 4.72
N THR A 222 -16.44 32.29 3.73
CA THR A 222 -16.97 32.77 2.44
C THR A 222 -18.27 33.57 2.65
N SER A 223 -19.16 33.09 3.51
CA SER A 223 -20.38 33.81 3.88
C SER A 223 -20.06 35.16 4.53
N THR A 224 -19.09 35.18 5.45
CA THR A 224 -18.66 36.39 6.16
C THR A 224 -18.01 37.40 5.21
N VAL A 225 -17.16 36.94 4.28
CA VAL A 225 -16.53 37.79 3.25
C VAL A 225 -17.60 38.40 2.34
N LYS A 226 -18.58 37.61 1.91
CA LYS A 226 -19.72 38.10 1.11
C LYS A 226 -20.53 39.15 1.87
N GLN A 227 -20.81 38.92 3.14
CA GLN A 227 -21.51 39.89 3.99
C GLN A 227 -20.71 41.18 4.15
N ASN A 228 -19.39 41.10 4.35
CA ASN A 228 -18.51 42.27 4.42
C ASN A 228 -18.51 43.07 3.12
N ALA A 229 -18.49 42.40 1.96
CA ALA A 229 -18.59 43.06 0.65
C ALA A 229 -19.92 43.83 0.49
N GLU A 230 -21.03 43.24 0.94
CA GLU A 230 -22.36 43.86 0.90
C GLU A 230 -22.47 45.04 1.88
N SER A 231 -21.98 44.88 3.11
CA SER A 231 -21.89 45.97 4.09
C SER A 231 -21.00 47.12 3.62
N ALA A 232 -19.87 46.84 2.97
CA ALA A 232 -19.01 47.87 2.37
C ALA A 232 -19.74 48.63 1.25
N ARG A 233 -20.51 47.94 0.40
CA ARG A 233 -21.37 48.57 -0.60
C ARG A 233 -22.44 49.48 0.00
N GLU A 234 -23.10 49.03 1.06
CA GLU A 234 -24.12 49.83 1.75
C GLU A 234 -23.51 51.07 2.40
N ALA A 235 -22.39 50.90 3.11
CA ALA A 235 -21.64 52.00 3.71
C ALA A 235 -21.17 53.02 2.66
N ASN A 236 -20.73 52.55 1.49
CA ASN A 236 -20.36 53.41 0.36
C ASN A 236 -21.54 54.26 -0.13
N GLN A 237 -22.73 53.67 -0.28
CA GLN A 237 -23.93 54.41 -0.67
C GLN A 237 -24.34 55.45 0.36
N LEU A 238 -24.28 55.11 1.66
CA LEU A 238 -24.54 56.04 2.76
C LEU A 238 -23.55 57.20 2.77
N ALA A 239 -22.26 56.93 2.55
CA ALA A 239 -21.21 57.94 2.45
C ALA A 239 -21.49 58.89 1.27
N ILE A 240 -21.80 58.38 0.08
CA ILE A 240 -22.18 59.22 -1.08
C ILE A 240 -23.41 60.09 -0.76
N GLY A 241 -24.40 59.54 -0.05
CA GLY A 241 -25.57 60.29 0.43
C GLY A 241 -25.18 61.43 1.38
N ALA A 242 -24.34 61.15 2.38
CA ALA A 242 -23.85 62.14 3.34
C ALA A 242 -23.02 63.24 2.67
N ALA A 243 -22.16 62.90 1.71
CA ALA A 243 -21.39 63.87 0.93
C ALA A 243 -22.31 64.82 0.14
N ARG A 244 -23.39 64.30 -0.44
CA ARG A 244 -24.39 65.11 -1.15
C ARG A 244 -25.08 66.10 -0.22
N VAL A 245 -25.49 65.66 0.97
CA VAL A 245 -26.12 66.52 1.99
C VAL A 245 -25.14 67.60 2.48
N ALA A 246 -23.89 67.23 2.77
CA ALA A 246 -22.85 68.18 3.18
C ALA A 246 -22.55 69.21 2.08
N SER A 247 -22.51 68.78 0.81
CA SER A 247 -22.34 69.68 -0.35
C SER A 247 -23.50 70.67 -0.48
N GLN A 248 -24.75 70.21 -0.37
CA GLN A 248 -25.92 71.09 -0.34
C GLN A 248 -25.89 72.05 0.85
N GLY A 249 -25.47 71.57 2.03
CA GLY A 249 -25.24 72.41 3.20
C GLY A 249 -24.21 73.51 2.95
N GLY A 250 -23.10 73.18 2.28
CA GLY A 250 -22.09 74.13 1.84
C GLY A 250 -22.64 75.20 0.89
N GLU A 251 -23.49 74.83 -0.08
CA GLU A 251 -24.16 75.79 -0.97
C GLU A 251 -25.08 76.76 -0.21
N VAL A 252 -25.87 76.25 0.74
CA VAL A 252 -26.76 77.06 1.57
C VAL A 252 -25.95 78.02 2.43
N VAL A 253 -24.88 77.55 3.06
CA VAL A 253 -23.95 78.38 3.83
C VAL A 253 -23.33 79.47 2.94
N GLY A 254 -22.95 79.14 1.70
CA GLY A 254 -22.46 80.12 0.72
C GLY A 254 -23.47 81.23 0.43
N LYS A 255 -24.76 80.89 0.28
CA LYS A 255 -25.84 81.89 0.12
C LYS A 255 -26.02 82.75 1.38
N VAL A 256 -25.85 82.18 2.58
CA VAL A 256 -25.90 82.94 3.84
C VAL A 256 -24.74 83.93 3.93
N VAL A 257 -23.51 83.53 3.58
CA VAL A 257 -22.36 84.45 3.52
C VAL A 257 -22.64 85.61 2.57
N GLN A 258 -23.11 85.32 1.36
CA GLN A 258 -23.45 86.36 0.37
C GLN A 258 -24.50 87.33 0.90
N THR A 259 -25.51 86.82 1.62
CA THR A 259 -26.55 87.65 2.24
C THR A 259 -25.98 88.52 3.36
N MET A 260 -25.10 87.97 4.21
CA MET A 260 -24.44 88.72 5.28
C MET A 260 -23.55 89.84 4.73
N THR A 261 -22.78 89.59 3.66
CA THR A 261 -22.01 90.63 2.96
C THR A 261 -22.93 91.72 2.39
N GLY A 262 -24.09 91.35 1.85
CA GLY A 262 -25.10 92.31 1.39
C GLY A 262 -25.69 93.17 2.51
N ILE A 263 -25.96 92.56 3.67
CA ILE A 263 -26.43 93.27 4.88
C ILE A 263 -25.32 94.21 5.40
N GLU A 264 -24.08 93.75 5.49
CA GLU A 264 -22.93 94.57 5.92
C GLU A 264 -22.78 95.82 5.04
N ALA A 265 -22.82 95.65 3.71
CA ALA A 265 -22.75 96.75 2.77
C ALA A 265 -23.93 97.73 2.91
N SER A 266 -25.14 97.20 3.14
CA SER A 266 -26.34 98.02 3.35
C SER A 266 -26.28 98.81 4.66
N SER A 267 -25.84 98.18 5.75
CA SER A 267 -25.65 98.82 7.07
C SER A 267 -24.60 99.93 7.00
N LYS A 268 -23.49 99.71 6.30
CA LYS A 268 -22.47 100.75 6.08
C LYS A 268 -23.02 101.95 5.32
N LYS A 269 -23.84 101.70 4.28
CA LYS A 269 -24.52 102.75 3.54
C LYS A 269 -25.51 103.53 4.41
N ILE A 270 -26.20 102.86 5.33
CA ILE A 270 -27.06 103.53 6.31
C ILE A 270 -26.21 104.41 7.24
N ALA A 271 -25.07 103.92 7.75
CA ALA A 271 -24.17 104.71 8.61
C ALA A 271 -23.69 106.00 7.93
N ASP A 272 -23.39 105.93 6.62
CA ASP A 272 -23.04 107.09 5.81
C ASP A 272 -24.21 108.09 5.71
N ILE A 273 -25.43 107.61 5.45
CA ILE A 273 -26.64 108.46 5.40
C ILE A 273 -26.90 109.13 6.75
N ILE A 274 -26.80 108.39 7.85
CA ILE A 274 -26.99 108.93 9.20
C ILE A 274 -25.93 110.00 9.52
N SER A 275 -24.69 109.82 9.05
CA SER A 275 -23.64 110.84 9.19
C SER A 275 -23.96 112.12 8.41
N VAL A 276 -24.60 112.01 7.23
CA VAL A 276 -25.13 113.17 6.50
C VAL A 276 -26.28 113.84 7.25
N ILE A 277 -27.21 113.07 7.84
CA ILE A 277 -28.33 113.59 8.63
C ILE A 277 -27.83 114.34 9.88
N ASP A 278 -26.84 113.81 10.60
CA ASP A 278 -26.22 114.51 11.74
C ASP A 278 -25.54 115.81 11.27
N GLY A 279 -24.90 115.80 10.10
CA GLY A 279 -24.36 117.00 9.44
C GLY A 279 -25.42 118.05 9.11
N ILE A 280 -26.57 117.64 8.56
CA ILE A 280 -27.72 118.52 8.28
C ILE A 280 -28.30 119.08 9.58
N ALA A 281 -28.43 118.25 10.62
CA ALA A 281 -28.91 118.69 11.93
C ALA A 281 -27.95 119.72 12.55
N PHE A 282 -26.64 119.51 12.45
CA PHE A 282 -25.63 120.47 12.89
C PHE A 282 -25.73 121.80 12.12
N GLN A 283 -25.81 121.75 10.79
CA GLN A 283 -26.00 122.95 9.96
C GLN A 283 -27.29 123.69 10.35
N THR A 284 -28.40 122.96 10.54
CA THR A 284 -29.70 123.51 10.94
C THR A 284 -29.63 124.17 12.32
N ASN A 285 -28.89 123.58 13.27
CA ASN A 285 -28.64 124.16 14.59
C ASN A 285 -27.84 125.48 14.51
N ILE A 286 -26.86 125.58 13.61
CA ILE A 286 -26.12 126.84 13.36
C ILE A 286 -27.00 127.89 12.69
N LEU A 287 -27.80 127.52 11.68
CA LEU A 287 -28.77 128.41 11.03
C LEU A 287 -29.81 128.95 12.03
N ALA A 288 -30.34 128.08 12.89
CA ALA A 288 -31.29 128.46 13.93
C ALA A 288 -30.66 129.39 14.98
N LEU A 289 -29.39 129.15 15.36
CA LEU A 289 -28.64 130.07 16.23
C LEU A 289 -28.48 131.45 15.57
N ASN A 290 -28.07 131.50 14.31
CA ASN A 290 -27.93 132.76 13.56
C ASN A 290 -29.27 133.51 13.45
N ALA A 291 -30.37 132.78 13.18
CA ALA A 291 -31.72 133.36 13.15
C ALA A 291 -32.17 133.88 14.52
N ALA A 292 -31.86 133.19 15.62
CA ALA A 292 -32.16 133.64 16.97
C ALA A 292 -31.39 134.92 17.34
N VAL A 293 -30.12 135.02 16.91
CA VAL A 293 -29.30 136.22 17.10
C VAL A 293 -29.86 137.41 16.31
N GLU A 294 -30.24 137.22 15.05
CA GLU A 294 -30.80 138.30 14.22
C GLU A 294 -32.21 138.73 14.72
N ALA A 295 -33.01 137.77 15.22
CA ALA A 295 -34.29 138.05 15.85
C ALA A 295 -34.13 138.85 17.17
N ALA A 296 -33.11 138.57 17.98
CA ALA A 296 -32.79 139.37 19.17
C ALA A 296 -32.34 140.80 18.80
N ARG A 297 -31.69 140.96 17.65
CA ARG A 297 -31.24 142.25 17.11
C ARG A 297 -32.40 143.15 16.65
N ALA A 298 -33.52 142.56 16.24
CA ALA A 298 -34.74 143.26 15.82
C ALA A 298 -35.67 143.71 16.97
N GLY A 299 -35.30 143.48 18.23
CA GLY A 299 -36.06 143.93 19.42
C GLY A 299 -37.47 143.35 19.53
N GLU A 300 -38.47 144.16 19.92
CA GLU A 300 -39.86 143.71 20.12
C GLU A 300 -40.52 143.13 18.86
N GLN A 301 -40.10 143.54 17.66
CA GLN A 301 -40.65 143.04 16.39
C GLN A 301 -40.12 141.64 16.03
N GLY A 302 -39.01 141.20 16.63
CA GLY A 302 -38.37 139.90 16.37
C GLY A 302 -38.80 138.78 17.32
N ARG A 303 -39.64 139.07 18.33
CA ARG A 303 -40.00 138.11 19.40
C ARG A 303 -40.61 136.80 18.89
N GLY A 304 -41.50 136.87 17.90
CA GLY A 304 -42.10 135.68 17.27
C GLY A 304 -41.08 134.84 16.50
N PHE A 305 -40.16 135.49 15.78
CA PHE A 305 -39.07 134.81 15.06
C PHE A 305 -38.04 134.19 16.01
N ALA A 306 -37.74 134.82 17.15
CA ALA A 306 -36.84 134.29 18.16
C ALA A 306 -37.37 132.99 18.78
N MET A 307 -38.69 132.91 19.03
CA MET A 307 -39.34 131.67 19.50
C MET A 307 -39.20 130.55 18.47
N VAL A 308 -39.53 130.82 17.21
CA VAL A 308 -39.42 129.82 16.12
C VAL A 308 -37.97 129.38 15.95
N ALA A 309 -37.01 130.29 15.97
CA ALA A 309 -35.59 129.97 15.88
C ALA A 309 -35.11 129.09 17.06
N SER A 310 -35.59 129.35 18.29
CA SER A 310 -35.32 128.50 19.44
C SER A 310 -35.92 127.10 19.30
N GLU A 311 -37.14 126.99 18.77
CA GLU A 311 -37.81 125.70 18.56
C GLU A 311 -37.11 124.88 17.46
N VAL A 312 -36.71 125.51 16.36
CA VAL A 312 -35.91 124.90 15.29
C VAL A 312 -34.56 124.43 15.82
N ARG A 313 -33.93 125.21 16.71
CA ARG A 313 -32.67 124.84 17.36
C ARG A 313 -32.83 123.60 18.25
N THR A 314 -33.87 123.57 19.09
CA THR A 314 -34.19 122.42 19.92
C THR A 314 -34.48 121.19 19.07
N LEU A 315 -35.22 121.33 17.97
CA LEU A 315 -35.49 120.25 17.03
C LEU A 315 -34.20 119.73 16.36
N ALA A 316 -33.31 120.62 15.95
CA ALA A 316 -32.02 120.26 15.36
C ALA A 316 -31.12 119.50 16.35
N GLN A 317 -31.07 119.92 17.62
CA GLN A 317 -30.35 119.20 18.68
C GLN A 317 -30.96 117.81 18.94
N ARG A 318 -32.30 117.70 18.96
CA ARG A 318 -33.00 116.40 19.08
C ARG A 318 -32.71 115.49 17.89
N SER A 319 -32.71 116.02 16.67
CA SER A 319 -32.37 115.27 15.46
C SER A 319 -30.91 114.78 15.46
N SER A 320 -29.95 115.60 15.93
CA SER A 320 -28.56 115.17 16.09
C SER A 320 -28.41 114.09 17.17
N GLY A 321 -29.13 114.20 18.28
CA GLY A 321 -29.17 113.17 19.32
C GLY A 321 -29.69 111.83 18.78
N ALA A 322 -30.83 111.85 18.09
CA ALA A 322 -31.41 110.67 17.46
C ALA A 322 -30.50 110.08 16.36
N ALA A 323 -29.86 110.92 15.55
CA ALA A 323 -28.91 110.47 14.54
C ALA A 323 -27.71 109.75 15.16
N LYS A 324 -27.17 110.23 16.28
CA LYS A 324 -26.08 109.57 17.01
C LYS A 324 -26.50 108.23 17.62
N GLU A 325 -27.70 108.15 18.19
CA GLU A 325 -28.25 106.88 18.69
C GLU A 325 -28.43 105.85 17.57
N ILE A 326 -28.99 106.26 16.42
CA ILE A 326 -29.13 105.37 15.25
C ILE A 326 -27.75 104.95 14.74
N LYS A 327 -26.78 105.87 14.68
CA LYS A 327 -25.40 105.55 14.26
C LYS A 327 -24.79 104.47 15.16
N SER A 328 -24.94 104.59 16.47
CA SER A 328 -24.45 103.58 17.42
C SER A 328 -25.12 102.22 17.21
N LEU A 329 -26.42 102.17 16.93
CA LEU A 329 -27.14 100.92 16.66
C LEU A 329 -26.71 100.27 15.32
N ILE A 330 -26.41 101.09 14.32
CA ILE A 330 -25.91 100.61 13.03
C ILE A 330 -24.48 100.09 13.18
N ASP A 331 -23.61 100.78 13.93
CA ASP A 331 -22.26 100.30 14.21
C ASP A 331 -22.28 98.95 14.96
N ASP A 332 -23.15 98.77 15.97
CA ASP A 332 -23.37 97.47 16.64
C ASP A 332 -23.87 96.40 15.67
N SER A 333 -24.79 96.76 14.77
CA SER A 333 -25.32 95.84 13.74
C SER A 333 -24.24 95.41 12.75
N VAL A 334 -23.36 96.32 12.32
CA VAL A 334 -22.21 96.00 11.45
C VAL A 334 -21.27 95.02 12.15
N GLN A 335 -20.96 95.26 13.43
CA GLN A 335 -20.10 94.35 14.20
C GLN A 335 -20.72 92.95 14.33
N ARG A 336 -22.01 92.85 14.70
CA ARG A 336 -22.71 91.56 14.80
C ARG A 336 -22.77 90.80 13.47
N VAL A 337 -22.97 91.52 12.36
CA VAL A 337 -22.97 90.92 11.01
C VAL A 337 -21.57 90.43 10.64
N ALA A 338 -20.51 91.16 11.00
CA ALA A 338 -19.13 90.71 10.77
C ALA A 338 -18.79 89.45 11.59
N GLU A 339 -19.18 89.40 12.86
CA GLU A 339 -19.02 88.21 13.71
C GLU A 339 -19.83 87.02 13.17
N GLY A 340 -21.07 87.24 12.77
CA GLY A 340 -21.92 86.22 12.13
C GLY A 340 -21.34 85.70 10.81
N SER A 341 -20.80 86.59 9.97
CA SER A 341 -20.14 86.26 8.72
C SER A 341 -18.92 85.36 8.95
N ALA A 342 -18.10 85.67 9.97
CA ALA A 342 -16.95 84.84 10.34
C ALA A 342 -17.36 83.43 10.81
N LEU A 343 -18.40 83.31 11.62
CA LEU A 343 -18.93 82.02 12.08
C LEU A 343 -19.47 81.17 10.92
N VAL A 344 -20.23 81.79 10.01
CA VAL A 344 -20.81 81.12 8.84
C VAL A 344 -19.71 80.70 7.85
N HIS A 345 -18.66 81.52 7.68
CA HIS A 345 -17.51 81.16 6.86
C HIS A 345 -16.76 79.94 7.43
N SER A 346 -16.57 79.90 8.75
CA SER A 346 -15.99 78.74 9.45
C SER A 346 -16.85 77.49 9.25
N ALA A 347 -18.18 77.61 9.41
CA ALA A 347 -19.11 76.51 9.15
C ALA A 347 -19.03 75.99 7.70
N GLY A 348 -18.85 76.89 6.73
CA GLY A 348 -18.65 76.53 5.32
C GLY A 348 -17.36 75.74 5.09
N LYS A 349 -16.26 76.14 5.73
CA LYS A 349 -15.00 75.39 5.70
C LYS A 349 -15.17 74.00 6.32
N THR A 350 -15.85 73.89 7.47
CA THR A 350 -16.13 72.59 8.10
C THR A 350 -16.97 71.68 7.19
N MET A 351 -17.94 72.21 6.45
CA MET A 351 -18.67 71.41 5.45
C MET A 351 -17.76 70.88 4.35
N GLY A 352 -16.80 71.69 3.88
CA GLY A 352 -15.77 71.24 2.93
C GLY A 352 -14.89 70.11 3.48
N ASP A 353 -14.45 70.23 4.73
CA ASP A 353 -13.65 69.18 5.41
C ASP A 353 -14.45 67.88 5.60
N VAL A 354 -15.76 67.98 5.87
CA VAL A 354 -16.66 66.83 5.94
C VAL A 354 -16.76 66.13 4.58
N VAL A 355 -16.98 66.88 3.49
CA VAL A 355 -17.03 66.30 2.13
C VAL A 355 -15.72 65.58 1.80
N ALA A 356 -14.58 66.19 2.08
CA ALA A 356 -13.27 65.57 1.85
C ALA A 356 -13.06 64.30 2.68
N SER A 357 -13.55 64.28 3.93
CA SER A 357 -13.43 63.12 4.82
C SER A 357 -14.33 61.98 4.39
N VAL A 358 -15.56 62.29 3.95
CA VAL A 358 -16.50 61.30 3.43
C VAL A 358 -15.98 60.70 2.11
N GLN A 359 -15.32 61.49 1.25
CA GLN A 359 -14.68 60.96 0.04
C GLN A 359 -13.64 59.90 0.36
N ARG A 360 -12.79 60.11 1.38
CA ARG A 360 -11.83 59.08 1.83
C ARG A 360 -12.52 57.80 2.31
N VAL A 361 -13.66 57.91 2.97
CA VAL A 361 -14.44 56.74 3.41
C VAL A 361 -14.99 55.97 2.20
N THR A 362 -15.53 56.67 1.19
CA THR A 362 -15.98 56.09 -0.08
C THR A 362 -14.86 55.31 -0.78
N ASP A 363 -13.65 55.86 -0.82
CA ASP A 363 -12.49 55.21 -1.43
C ASP A 363 -12.10 53.91 -0.69
N ILE A 364 -12.02 53.97 0.65
CA ILE A 364 -11.72 52.78 1.49
C ILE A 364 -12.80 51.71 1.34
N MET A 365 -14.08 52.09 1.36
CA MET A 365 -15.17 51.12 1.17
C MET A 365 -15.13 50.46 -0.21
N SER A 366 -14.69 51.21 -1.24
CA SER A 366 -14.51 50.68 -2.59
C SER A 366 -13.37 49.66 -2.65
N GLU A 367 -12.25 49.93 -1.97
CA GLU A 367 -11.14 48.98 -1.84
C GLU A 367 -11.55 47.70 -1.10
N ILE A 368 -12.27 47.82 0.03
CA ILE A 368 -12.76 46.67 0.79
C ILE A 368 -13.73 45.83 -0.05
N SER A 369 -14.65 46.48 -0.76
CA SER A 369 -15.59 45.78 -1.63
C SER A 369 -14.89 45.06 -2.78
N ALA A 370 -13.82 45.64 -3.35
CA ALA A 370 -13.05 45.00 -4.41
C ALA A 370 -12.26 43.79 -3.88
N ALA A 371 -11.55 43.95 -2.76
CA ALA A 371 -10.75 42.90 -2.14
C ALA A 371 -11.60 41.72 -1.62
N SER A 372 -12.88 41.96 -1.29
CA SER A 372 -13.80 40.90 -0.84
C SER A 372 -14.53 40.19 -2.01
N GLN A 373 -14.33 40.65 -3.25
CA GLN A 373 -14.98 40.12 -4.46
C GLN A 373 -14.01 39.27 -5.31
N GLU A 374 -12.69 39.51 -5.19
CA GLU A 374 -11.63 38.55 -5.56
C GLU A 374 -11.67 37.33 -4.63
#